data_AF-A0A4P2V9U1-F1
#
_entry.id   AF-A0A4P2V9U1-F1
#
_cell.length_a   1.000
_cell.length_b   1.000
_cell.length_c   1.000
_cell.angle_alpha   90.00
_cell.angle_beta   90.00
_cell.angle_gamma   90.00
#
_symmetry.space_group_name_H-M   'P 1'
#
loop_
_entity.id
_entity.type
_entity.pdbx_description
1 polymer ?
#
loop_
_entity_poly.entity_id
_entity_poly.type
_entity_poly.pdbx_seq_one_letter_code
_entity_poly.pdbx_strand_id
1 'polypeptide(L)'
;EDTSVAKDHCIAMVQCKVLKQLSILEQRRFDDEDITADVEYLSEKLQNSVQDLSSYDEYATEVRSGRLEWSPVHKSAKFWRENAQRLNEKNYELLRILVHLLETSKDAIILSVACFDIGEYVRHYPRGK
;
A
#
# COMPACT_ATOMS: atom_id res chain seq x y z
N GLU A 1 -15.08 -8.87 -16.27
CA GLU A 1 -13.87 -9.70 -16.12
C GLU A 1 -12.55 -8.91 -16.03
N ASP A 2 -12.49 -7.59 -16.24
CA ASP A 2 -11.18 -6.90 -16.37
C ASP A 2 -10.61 -6.16 -15.13
N THR A 3 -11.44 -5.77 -14.15
CA THR A 3 -10.99 -4.83 -13.12
C THR A 3 -10.05 -5.47 -12.08
N SER A 4 -10.25 -6.75 -11.75
CA SER A 4 -9.39 -7.49 -10.82
C SER A 4 -8.00 -7.73 -11.43
N VAL A 5 -7.96 -8.18 -12.67
CA VAL A 5 -6.71 -8.46 -13.39
C VAL A 5 -5.90 -7.18 -13.59
N ALA A 6 -6.56 -6.08 -13.97
CA ALA A 6 -5.92 -4.77 -14.06
C ALA A 6 -5.34 -4.31 -12.71
N LYS A 7 -6.07 -4.52 -11.60
CA LYS A 7 -5.59 -4.21 -10.24
C LYS A 7 -4.35 -5.02 -9.89
N ASP A 8 -4.35 -6.33 -10.16
CA ASP A 8 -3.22 -7.22 -9.89
C ASP A 8 -1.97 -6.82 -10.70
N HIS A 9 -2.15 -6.47 -11.97
CA HIS A 9 -1.06 -5.96 -12.80
C HIS A 9 -0.52 -4.62 -12.31
N CYS A 10 -1.40 -3.71 -11.89
CA CYS A 10 -0.97 -2.44 -11.29
C CYS A 10 -0.16 -2.67 -10.01
N ILE A 11 -0.60 -3.58 -9.13
CA ILE A 11 0.13 -3.98 -7.92
C ILE A 11 1.54 -4.49 -8.29
N ALA A 12 1.63 -5.42 -9.25
CA ALA A 12 2.89 -5.98 -9.69
C ALA A 12 3.84 -4.91 -10.24
N MET A 13 3.35 -4.00 -11.09
CA MET A 13 4.14 -2.89 -11.64
C MET A 13 4.65 -1.95 -10.54
N VAL A 14 3.80 -1.59 -9.57
CA VAL A 14 4.17 -0.74 -8.43
C VAL A 14 5.24 -1.41 -7.57
N GLN A 15 5.09 -2.70 -7.27
CA GLN A 15 6.05 -3.47 -6.49
C GLN A 15 7.42 -3.57 -7.20
N CYS A 16 7.41 -3.75 -8.52
CA CYS A 16 8.60 -3.78 -9.37
C CYS A 16 9.23 -2.41 -9.65
N LYS A 17 8.78 -1.34 -8.97
CA LYS A 17 9.35 0.02 -9.06
C LYS A 17 9.18 0.67 -10.44
N VAL A 18 8.15 0.28 -11.21
CA VAL A 18 7.87 0.86 -12.53
C VAL A 18 7.65 2.36 -12.44
N LEU A 19 6.94 2.87 -11.44
CA LEU A 19 6.76 4.32 -11.22
C LEU A 19 8.09 5.10 -11.09
N LYS A 20 9.09 4.50 -10.42
CA LYS A 20 10.42 5.12 -10.34
C LYS A 20 11.07 5.18 -11.72
N GLN A 21 10.94 4.11 -12.50
CA GLN A 21 11.49 4.06 -13.85
C GLN A 21 10.78 5.05 -14.79
N LEU A 22 9.46 5.18 -14.70
CA LEU A 22 8.69 6.17 -15.46
C LEU A 22 9.15 7.61 -15.14
N SER A 23 9.39 7.94 -13.87
CA SER A 23 9.93 9.27 -13.51
C SER A 23 11.31 9.56 -14.11
N ILE A 24 12.11 8.51 -14.37
CA ILE A 24 13.41 8.66 -15.05
C ILE A 24 13.20 8.83 -16.56
N LEU A 25 12.20 8.16 -17.14
CA LEU A 25 11.85 8.30 -18.55
C LEU A 25 11.28 9.69 -18.85
N GLU A 26 10.41 10.24 -17.99
CA GLU A 26 9.87 11.60 -18.11
C GLU A 26 10.96 12.69 -18.15
N GLN A 27 12.12 12.45 -17.51
CA GLN A 27 13.25 13.38 -17.55
C GLN A 27 14.04 13.32 -18.86
N ARG A 28 13.80 12.32 -19.70
CA ARG A 28 14.45 12.18 -21.01
C ARG A 28 13.62 12.87 -22.07
N ARG A 29 14.31 13.45 -23.05
CA ARG A 29 13.67 13.93 -24.27
C ARG A 29 13.54 12.78 -25.27
N PHE A 30 12.31 12.48 -25.65
CA PHE A 30 12.01 11.61 -26.79
C PHE A 30 11.55 12.47 -27.95
N ASP A 31 12.03 12.17 -29.16
CA ASP A 31 11.55 12.83 -30.38
C ASP A 31 10.26 12.17 -30.91
N ASP A 32 9.92 11.00 -30.39
CA ASP A 32 8.70 10.26 -30.67
C ASP A 32 7.59 10.69 -29.69
N GLU A 33 6.53 11.29 -30.25
CA GLU A 33 5.38 11.79 -29.48
C GLU A 33 4.57 10.64 -28.85
N ASP A 34 4.52 9.47 -29.49
CA ASP A 34 3.80 8.30 -28.98
C ASP A 34 4.45 7.79 -27.69
N ILE A 35 5.79 7.77 -27.64
CA ILE A 35 6.53 7.38 -26.43
C ILE A 35 6.24 8.34 -25.28
N THR A 36 6.22 9.64 -25.57
CA THR A 36 5.96 10.66 -24.54
C THR A 36 4.53 10.50 -23.99
N ALA A 37 3.55 10.31 -24.87
CA ALA A 37 2.16 10.09 -24.49
C ALA A 37 1.97 8.79 -23.69
N ASP A 38 2.62 7.69 -24.08
CA ASP A 38 2.54 6.41 -23.37
C ASP A 38 3.15 6.48 -21.97
N VAL A 39 4.29 7.18 -21.82
CA VAL A 39 4.92 7.40 -20.51
C VAL A 39 4.01 8.21 -19.60
N GLU A 40 3.44 9.32 -20.08
CA GLU A 40 2.48 10.13 -19.32
C GLU A 40 1.25 9.31 -18.92
N TYR A 41 0.68 8.57 -19.88
CA TYR A 41 -0.49 7.71 -19.64
C TYR A 41 -0.23 6.67 -18.54
N LEU A 42 0.89 5.95 -18.64
CA LEU A 42 1.27 4.93 -17.66
C LEU A 42 1.56 5.55 -16.29
N SER A 43 2.23 6.70 -16.25
CA SER A 43 2.50 7.44 -15.02
C SER A 43 1.21 7.84 -14.32
N GLU A 44 0.26 8.45 -15.04
CA GLU A 44 -1.03 8.87 -14.48
C GLU A 44 -1.82 7.65 -13.98
N LYS A 45 -1.95 6.60 -14.80
CA LYS A 45 -2.71 5.40 -14.43
C LYS A 45 -2.12 4.70 -13.21
N LEU A 46 -0.80 4.48 -13.18
CA LEU A 46 -0.16 3.83 -12.04
C LEU A 46 -0.20 4.70 -10.78
N GLN A 47 -0.09 6.02 -10.89
CA GLN A 47 -0.22 6.92 -9.73
C GLN A 47 -1.63 6.86 -9.15
N ASN A 48 -2.67 6.91 -9.99
CA ASN A 48 -4.06 6.78 -9.56
C ASN A 48 -4.30 5.41 -8.90
N SER A 49 -3.82 4.32 -9.51
CA SER A 49 -3.92 3.00 -8.91
C SER A 49 -3.18 2.89 -7.57
N VAL A 50 -2.03 3.56 -7.40
CA VAL A 50 -1.35 3.62 -6.09
C VAL A 50 -2.21 4.32 -5.05
N GLN A 51 -2.91 5.40 -5.39
CA GLN A 51 -3.80 6.06 -4.43
C GLN A 51 -4.91 5.12 -3.95
N ASP A 52 -5.56 4.42 -4.88
CA ASP A 52 -6.62 3.47 -4.56
C ASP A 52 -6.09 2.29 -3.71
N LEU A 53 -4.96 1.71 -4.13
CA LEU A 53 -4.25 0.62 -3.47
C LEU A 53 -3.59 1.02 -2.15
N SER A 54 -3.53 2.31 -1.82
CA SER A 54 -3.04 2.83 -0.55
C SER A 54 -4.12 3.49 0.29
N SER A 55 -5.39 3.22 -0.01
CA SER A 55 -6.51 3.74 0.77
C SER A 55 -6.63 3.05 2.14
N TYR A 56 -7.16 3.78 3.12
CA TYR A 56 -7.42 3.23 4.46
C TYR A 56 -8.48 2.12 4.44
N ASP A 57 -9.46 2.21 3.54
CA ASP A 57 -10.52 1.22 3.46
C ASP A 57 -10.00 -0.12 2.90
N GLU A 58 -9.06 -0.08 1.95
CA GLU A 58 -8.34 -1.27 1.49
C GLU A 58 -7.55 -1.91 2.66
N TYR A 59 -6.75 -1.11 3.38
CA TYR A 59 -6.01 -1.58 4.56
C TYR A 59 -6.92 -2.20 5.61
N ALA A 60 -8.02 -1.51 5.96
CA ALA A 60 -8.95 -1.99 6.98
C ALA A 60 -9.66 -3.28 6.54
N THR A 61 -9.90 -3.46 5.24
CA THR A 61 -10.49 -4.69 4.68
C THR A 61 -9.49 -5.84 4.72
N GLU A 62 -8.25 -5.59 4.33
CA GLU A 62 -7.14 -6.56 4.39
C GLU A 62 -6.91 -7.05 5.82
N VAL A 63 -6.77 -6.14 6.79
CA VAL A 63 -6.59 -6.48 8.21
C VAL A 63 -7.77 -7.29 8.75
N ARG A 64 -9.02 -6.87 8.46
CA ARG A 64 -10.22 -7.62 8.90
C ARG A 64 -10.31 -9.02 8.29
N SER A 65 -9.80 -9.21 7.08
CA SER A 65 -9.77 -10.53 6.44
C SER A 65 -8.76 -11.48 7.08
N GLY A 66 -7.74 -10.94 7.77
CA GLY A 66 -6.63 -11.68 8.34
C GLY A 66 -5.60 -12.18 7.32
N ARG A 67 -5.75 -11.85 6.04
CA ARG A 67 -4.86 -12.26 4.96
C ARG A 67 -3.93 -11.11 4.56
N LEU A 68 -3.01 -10.78 5.47
CA LEU A 68 -2.06 -9.69 5.25
C LEU A 68 -1.02 -10.07 4.20
N GLU A 69 -0.80 -9.17 3.24
CA GLU A 69 0.27 -9.28 2.26
C GLU A 69 1.05 -7.97 2.14
N TRP A 70 2.23 -8.03 1.52
CA TRP A 70 3.04 -6.82 1.33
C TRP A 70 2.51 -5.93 0.20
N SER A 71 1.57 -5.08 0.53
CA SER A 71 0.91 -4.14 -0.38
C SER A 71 1.33 -2.66 -0.12
N PRO A 72 0.92 -1.70 -0.97
CA PRO A 72 1.28 -0.29 -0.81
C PRO A 72 0.82 0.36 0.50
N VAL A 73 -0.31 -0.08 1.10
CA VAL A 73 -0.79 0.45 2.40
C VAL A 73 0.24 0.25 3.51
N HIS A 74 0.92 -0.89 3.52
CA HIS A 74 1.92 -1.20 4.54
C HIS A 74 3.22 -0.43 4.32
N LYS A 75 3.64 -0.23 3.07
CA LYS A 75 4.97 0.33 2.74
C LYS A 75 5.00 1.86 2.61
N SER A 76 3.85 2.51 2.49
CA SER A 76 3.76 3.95 2.22
C SER A 76 3.93 4.78 3.50
N ALA A 77 5.02 5.53 3.62
CA ALA A 77 5.21 6.47 4.73
C ALA A 77 4.14 7.58 4.76
N LYS A 78 3.60 7.96 3.58
CA LYS A 78 2.50 8.92 3.49
C LYS A 78 1.23 8.35 4.13
N PHE A 79 0.92 7.08 3.84
CA PHE A 79 -0.24 6.40 4.41
C PHE A 79 -0.21 6.43 5.94
N TRP A 80 0.90 6.04 6.55
CA TRP A 80 1.03 5.98 8.01
C TRP A 80 0.97 7.35 8.68
N ARG A 81 1.55 8.38 8.04
CA ARG A 81 1.44 9.76 8.54
C ARG A 81 -0.01 10.25 8.58
N GLU A 82 -0.82 9.85 7.62
CA GLU A 82 -2.22 10.29 7.49
C GLU A 82 -3.19 9.43 8.33
N ASN A 83 -2.93 8.13 8.45
CA ASN A 83 -3.92 7.17 8.93
C ASN A 83 -3.57 6.48 10.25
N ALA A 84 -2.35 6.60 10.79
CA ALA A 84 -1.96 5.90 12.02
C ALA A 84 -2.92 6.14 13.19
N GLN A 85 -3.39 7.38 13.38
CA GLN A 85 -4.34 7.70 14.46
C GLN A 85 -5.71 7.03 14.27
N ARG A 86 -6.12 6.73 13.03
CA ARG A 86 -7.41 6.12 12.72
C ARG A 86 -7.51 4.68 13.20
N LEU A 87 -6.38 4.01 13.47
CA LEU A 87 -6.37 2.67 14.06
C LEU A 87 -6.99 2.63 15.47
N ASN A 88 -7.16 3.79 16.12
CA ASN A 88 -7.85 3.93 17.41
C ASN A 88 -9.38 3.98 17.29
N GLU A 89 -9.90 4.13 16.07
CA GLU A 89 -11.34 4.10 15.82
C GLU A 89 -11.94 2.73 16.20
N LYS A 90 -13.27 2.72 16.41
CA LYS A 90 -14.04 1.49 16.71
C LYS A 90 -13.46 0.70 17.89
N ASN A 91 -12.99 1.40 18.92
CA ASN A 91 -12.38 0.80 20.10
C ASN A 91 -11.16 -0.08 19.75
N TYR A 92 -10.24 0.51 18.98
CA TYR A 92 -8.98 -0.13 18.59
C TYR A 92 -9.18 -1.45 17.82
N GLU A 93 -10.26 -1.56 17.03
CA GLU A 93 -10.65 -2.78 16.31
C GLU A 93 -9.47 -3.36 15.50
N LEU A 94 -8.86 -2.54 14.63
CA LEU A 94 -7.78 -2.99 13.76
C LEU A 94 -6.52 -3.37 14.54
N LEU A 95 -6.16 -2.61 15.57
CA LEU A 95 -5.01 -2.94 16.43
C LEU A 95 -5.22 -4.26 17.17
N ARG A 96 -6.42 -4.51 17.67
CA ARG A 96 -6.76 -5.78 18.31
C ARG A 96 -6.67 -6.94 17.35
N ILE A 97 -7.07 -6.76 16.10
CA ILE A 97 -6.94 -7.79 15.06
C ILE A 97 -5.45 -8.05 14.77
N LEU A 98 -4.64 -7.00 14.59
CA LEU A 98 -3.19 -7.15 14.37
C LEU A 98 -2.49 -7.91 15.51
N VAL A 99 -2.82 -7.58 16.76
CA VAL A 99 -2.31 -8.30 17.94
C VAL A 99 -2.76 -9.76 17.92
N HIS A 100 -4.04 -10.01 17.64
CA HIS A 100 -4.56 -11.37 17.54
C HIS A 100 -3.86 -12.19 16.44
N LEU A 101 -3.56 -11.58 15.28
CA LEU A 101 -2.81 -12.23 14.20
C LEU A 101 -1.39 -12.57 14.63
N LEU A 102 -0.73 -11.70 15.41
CA LEU A 102 0.59 -11.98 15.98
C LEU A 102 0.59 -13.15 16.98
N GLU A 103 -0.50 -13.31 17.73
CA GLU A 103 -0.65 -14.39 18.72
C GLU A 103 -1.01 -15.74 18.09
N THR A 104 -1.78 -15.72 17.00
CA THR A 104 -2.44 -16.94 16.48
C THR A 104 -1.92 -17.43 15.13
N SER A 105 -1.38 -16.53 14.29
CA SER A 105 -0.88 -16.92 12.98
C SER A 105 0.42 -17.70 13.08
N LYS A 106 0.62 -18.63 12.14
CA LYS A 106 1.91 -19.32 11.90
C LYS A 106 2.53 -18.92 10.57
N ASP A 107 1.84 -18.09 9.80
CA ASP A 107 2.32 -17.61 8.51
C ASP A 107 3.34 -16.50 8.72
N ALA A 108 4.56 -16.71 8.23
CA ALA A 108 5.65 -15.76 8.39
C ALA A 108 5.36 -14.40 7.72
N ILE A 109 4.60 -14.36 6.62
CA ILE A 109 4.24 -13.12 5.95
C ILE A 109 3.27 -12.33 6.82
N ILE A 110 2.19 -12.97 7.29
CA ILE A 110 1.19 -12.33 8.14
C ILE A 110 1.85 -11.77 9.41
N LEU A 111 2.70 -12.56 10.07
CA LEU A 111 3.42 -12.13 11.27
C LEU A 111 4.35 -10.94 10.99
N SER A 112 5.05 -10.96 9.85
CA SER A 112 5.96 -9.88 9.46
C SER A 112 5.21 -8.58 9.18
N VAL A 113 4.12 -8.64 8.43
CA VAL A 113 3.30 -7.47 8.10
C VAL A 113 2.64 -6.91 9.36
N ALA A 114 1.99 -7.76 10.18
CA ALA A 114 1.35 -7.31 11.40
C ALA A 114 2.33 -6.66 12.40
N CYS A 115 3.53 -7.23 12.54
CA CYS A 115 4.57 -6.67 13.40
C CYS A 115 5.06 -5.31 12.86
N PHE A 116 5.25 -5.21 11.55
CA PHE A 116 5.65 -3.97 10.90
C PHE A 116 4.62 -2.86 11.10
N ASP A 117 3.34 -3.17 10.88
CA ASP A 117 2.22 -2.23 11.01
C ASP A 117 2.07 -1.67 12.42
N ILE A 118 2.22 -2.51 13.45
CA ILE A 118 2.25 -2.05 14.85
C ILE A 118 3.44 -1.12 15.07
N GLY A 119 4.60 -1.44 14.51
CA GLY A 119 5.78 -0.58 14.55
C GLY A 119 5.55 0.79 13.89
N GLU A 120 4.90 0.81 12.73
CA GLU A 120 4.53 2.04 12.02
C GLU A 120 3.51 2.87 12.81
N TYR A 121 2.49 2.22 13.38
CA TYR A 121 1.53 2.86 14.27
C TYR A 121 2.23 3.54 15.45
N VAL A 122 3.09 2.83 16.17
CA VAL A 122 3.83 3.38 17.33
C VAL A 122 4.79 4.51 16.92
N ARG A 123 5.40 4.41 15.74
CA ARG A 123 6.29 5.44 15.18
C ARG A 123 5.55 6.74 14.88
N HIS A 124 4.35 6.65 14.31
CA HIS A 124 3.57 7.80 13.87
C HIS A 124 2.55 8.31 14.89
N TYR A 125 2.23 7.50 15.92
CA TYR A 125 1.34 7.88 17.02
C TYR A 125 2.00 7.64 18.39
N PRO A 126 2.83 8.58 18.89
CA PRO A 126 3.59 8.40 20.12
C PRO A 126 2.76 8.13 21.39
N ARG A 127 1.48 8.54 21.41
CA ARG A 127 0.53 8.29 22.52
C ARG A 127 0.01 6.85 22.57
N GLY A 128 0.28 6.06 21.53
CA GLY A 128 -0.08 4.64 21.46
C GLY A 128 1.00 3.70 22.01
N LYS A 129 2.08 4.25 22.60
CA LYS A 129 3.13 3.50 23.31
C LYS A 129 2.67 3.03 24.68
#